data_AF-A0A0G0ANQ3-F1
#
_entry.id   AF-A0A0G0ANQ3-F1
#
_cell.length_a   1.000
_cell.length_b   1.000
_cell.length_c   1.000
_cell.angle_alpha   90.00
_cell.angle_beta   90.00
_cell.angle_gamma   90.00
#
_symmetry.space_group_name_H-M   'P 1'
#
loop_
_entity.id
_entity.type
_entity.pdbx_description
1 polymer ?
#
loop_
_entity_poly.entity_id
_entity_poly.type
_entity_poly.pdbx_seq_one_letter_code
_entity_poly.pdbx_strand_id
1 'polypeptide(L)'
;MFKTNILINKISWYFLVLAFFGISSGFFGLISQNAEAQEISTAKHIFVFVREGCSACAKEESFLKTIKDKNIKVILLDITDKDNYANFSKIVEKNNLSKVTPITL
;
A
#
# COMPACT_ATOMS: atom_id res chain seq x y z
N MET A 1 -73.69 3.48 11.58
CA MET A 1 -72.29 3.96 11.48
C MET A 1 -71.40 3.00 12.28
N PHE A 2 -70.15 2.72 11.87
CA PHE A 2 -69.11 1.87 12.55
C PHE A 2 -68.58 0.59 11.85
N LYS A 3 -68.79 0.37 10.54
CA LYS A 3 -68.11 -0.75 9.84
C LYS A 3 -67.03 -0.37 8.83
N THR A 4 -66.94 0.90 8.44
CA THR A 4 -65.97 1.39 7.44
C THR A 4 -64.61 1.82 8.00
N ASN A 5 -64.50 2.11 9.31
CA ASN A 5 -63.25 2.58 9.92
C ASN A 5 -62.20 1.49 10.15
N ILE A 6 -62.59 0.21 10.24
CA ILE A 6 -61.66 -0.88 10.58
C ILE A 6 -60.88 -1.36 9.34
N LEU A 7 -61.49 -1.34 8.17
CA LEU A 7 -60.88 -1.79 6.91
C LEU A 7 -59.82 -0.81 6.39
N ILE A 8 -60.07 0.50 6.51
CA ILE A 8 -59.14 1.55 6.09
C ILE A 8 -57.87 1.53 6.97
N ASN A 9 -58.01 1.27 8.28
CA ASN A 9 -56.87 1.21 9.20
C ASN A 9 -55.96 -0.01 8.92
N LYS A 10 -56.54 -1.18 8.61
CA LYS A 10 -55.75 -2.37 8.26
C LYS A 10 -55.02 -2.22 6.92
N ILE A 11 -55.68 -1.65 5.90
CA ILE A 11 -55.06 -1.39 4.60
C ILE A 11 -53.94 -0.35 4.72
N SER A 12 -54.14 0.71 5.51
CA SER A 12 -53.11 1.72 5.80
C SER A 12 -51.87 1.12 6.47
N TRP A 13 -52.05 0.20 7.42
CA TRP A 13 -50.94 -0.48 8.09
C TRP A 13 -50.12 -1.36 7.13
N TYR A 14 -50.77 -2.08 6.21
CA TYR A 14 -50.09 -2.90 5.21
C TYR A 14 -49.27 -2.05 4.24
N PHE A 15 -49.76 -0.87 3.83
CA PHE A 15 -49.02 0.07 3.00
C PHE A 15 -47.78 0.64 3.71
N LEU A 16 -47.87 0.88 5.02
CA LEU A 16 -46.75 1.37 5.83
C LEU A 16 -45.62 0.34 5.98
N VAL A 17 -45.97 -0.94 6.16
CA VAL A 17 -44.98 -2.03 6.28
C VAL A 17 -44.30 -2.33 4.94
N LEU A 18 -45.05 -2.30 3.82
CA LEU A 18 -44.48 -2.48 2.48
C LEU A 18 -43.54 -1.34 2.08
N ALA A 19 -43.83 -0.10 2.45
CA ALA A 19 -42.94 1.03 2.24
C ALA A 19 -41.62 0.89 3.04
N PHE A 20 -41.69 0.34 4.26
CA PHE A 20 -40.51 0.13 5.10
C PHE A 20 -39.57 -0.97 4.55
N PHE A 21 -40.12 -2.04 3.97
CA PHE A 21 -39.34 -3.10 3.30
C PHE A 21 -38.83 -2.70 1.90
N GLY A 22 -39.54 -1.82 1.19
CA GLY A 22 -39.09 -1.28 -0.10
C GLY A 22 -37.87 -0.36 0.00
N ILE A 23 -37.71 0.35 1.13
CA ILE A 23 -36.56 1.25 1.35
C ILE A 23 -35.34 0.47 1.84
N SER A 24 -35.52 -0.60 2.64
CA SER A 24 -34.40 -1.38 3.18
C SER A 24 -33.68 -2.25 2.14
N SER A 25 -34.38 -2.66 1.08
CA SER A 25 -33.80 -3.45 -0.02
C SER A 25 -32.95 -2.63 -0.99
N GLY A 26 -33.21 -1.32 -1.12
CA GLY A 26 -32.39 -0.41 -1.93
C GLY A 26 -31.06 -0.01 -1.29
N PHE A 27 -30.95 -0.11 0.04
CA PHE A 27 -29.76 0.33 0.77
C PHE A 27 -28.66 -0.73 0.85
N PHE A 28 -29.00 -2.02 0.77
CA PHE A 28 -28.02 -3.11 0.89
C PHE A 28 -27.18 -3.33 -0.37
N GLY A 29 -27.69 -2.93 -1.55
CA GLY A 29 -27.00 -3.08 -2.83
C GLY A 29 -25.89 -2.05 -3.10
N LEU A 30 -25.85 -0.94 -2.37
CA LEU A 30 -24.85 0.13 -2.56
C LEU A 30 -23.59 -0.05 -1.71
N ILE A 31 -23.57 -0.98 -0.76
CA ILE A 31 -22.42 -1.21 0.14
C ILE A 31 -21.51 -2.33 -0.37
N SER A 32 -21.88 -3.00 -1.47
CA SER A 32 -21.10 -4.11 -2.06
C SER A 32 -20.39 -3.71 -3.36
N GLN A 33 -19.92 -2.46 -3.45
CA GLN A 33 -18.95 -2.09 -4.48
C GLN A 33 -17.55 -2.32 -3.95
N ASN A 34 -17.01 -3.49 -4.30
CA ASN A 34 -15.59 -3.73 -4.54
C ASN A 34 -14.65 -3.13 -3.50
N ALA A 35 -14.60 -3.75 -2.32
CA ALA A 35 -13.34 -3.77 -1.56
C ALA A 35 -12.33 -4.65 -2.33
N GLU A 36 -11.93 -4.20 -3.53
CA GLU A 36 -10.67 -4.61 -4.09
C GLU A 36 -9.63 -4.05 -3.13
N ALA A 37 -8.98 -4.93 -2.38
CA ALA A 37 -7.74 -4.58 -1.74
C ALA A 37 -6.82 -4.08 -2.85
N GLN A 38 -6.66 -2.77 -2.98
CA GLN A 38 -5.59 -2.19 -3.75
C GLN A 38 -4.31 -2.73 -3.11
N GLU A 39 -3.77 -3.80 -3.68
CA GLU A 39 -2.36 -4.11 -3.51
C GLU A 39 -1.63 -2.89 -4.07
N ILE A 40 -1.31 -1.97 -3.17
CA ILE A 40 -0.37 -0.90 -3.44
C ILE A 40 0.95 -1.64 -3.67
N SER A 41 1.17 -2.07 -4.91
CA SER A 41 2.47 -2.47 -5.42
C SER A 41 3.30 -1.20 -5.54
N THR A 42 3.66 -0.63 -4.39
CA THR A 42 4.65 0.42 -4.33
C THR A 42 5.96 -0.21 -4.76
N ALA A 43 6.50 0.25 -5.87
CA ALA A 43 7.84 -0.13 -6.31
C ALA A 43 8.80 0.05 -5.13
N LYS A 44 9.44 -1.04 -4.69
CA LYS A 44 10.42 -1.02 -3.60
C LYS A 44 11.76 -0.61 -4.20
N HIS A 45 12.35 0.42 -3.62
CA HIS A 45 13.66 0.89 -4.02
C HIS A 45 14.70 0.34 -3.04
N ILE A 46 15.76 -0.26 -3.59
CA ILE A 46 16.94 -0.68 -2.82
C ILE A 46 18.06 0.28 -3.18
N PHE A 47 18.63 0.96 -2.20
CA PHE A 47 19.75 1.88 -2.40
C PHE A 47 21.03 1.23 -1.90
N VAL A 48 22.05 1.18 -2.75
CA VAL A 48 23.33 0.55 -2.40
C VAL A 48 24.44 1.58 -2.54
N PHE A 49 25.05 1.94 -1.42
CA PHE A 49 26.25 2.77 -1.42
C PHE A 49 27.46 1.90 -1.77
N VAL A 50 28.12 2.23 -2.88
CA VAL A 50 29.26 1.48 -3.45
C VAL A 50 30.43 2.40 -3.70
N ARG A 51 31.59 1.82 -4.03
CA ARG A 51 32.80 2.53 -4.46
C ARG A 51 33.54 1.67 -5.48
N GLU A 52 34.25 2.29 -6.41
CA GLU A 52 35.16 1.58 -7.30
C GLU A 52 36.27 0.81 -6.54
N GLY A 53 36.65 -0.35 -7.09
CA GLY A 53 37.68 -1.22 -6.50
C GLY A 53 37.22 -2.01 -5.26
N CYS A 54 35.93 -1.95 -4.92
CA CYS A 54 35.35 -2.70 -3.80
C CYS A 54 34.92 -4.11 -4.24
N SER A 55 35.69 -5.14 -3.85
CA SER A 55 35.37 -6.54 -4.20
C SER A 55 34.07 -7.05 -3.58
N ALA A 56 33.74 -6.58 -2.36
CA ALA A 56 32.47 -6.90 -1.71
C ALA A 56 31.26 -6.27 -2.45
N CYS A 57 31.43 -5.08 -3.01
CA CYS A 57 30.38 -4.38 -3.75
C CYS A 57 30.03 -5.12 -5.05
N ALA A 58 31.01 -5.70 -5.74
CA ALA A 58 30.77 -6.52 -6.93
C ALA A 58 29.96 -7.79 -6.62
N LYS A 59 30.21 -8.41 -5.45
CA LYS A 59 29.43 -9.58 -4.99
C LYS A 59 28.00 -9.20 -4.65
N GLU A 60 27.82 -8.09 -3.94
CA GLU A 60 26.49 -7.54 -3.59
C GLU A 60 25.68 -7.21 -4.85
N GLU A 61 26.29 -6.53 -5.82
CA GLU A 61 25.64 -6.20 -7.09
C GLU A 61 25.23 -7.47 -7.86
N SER A 62 26.11 -8.49 -7.87
CA SER A 62 25.81 -9.78 -8.50
C SER A 62 24.65 -10.48 -7.82
N PHE A 63 24.57 -10.43 -6.48
CA PHE A 63 23.45 -10.96 -5.72
C PHE A 63 22.14 -10.21 -6.03
N LEU A 64 22.17 -8.87 -6.01
CA LEU A 64 20.99 -8.05 -6.28
C LEU A 64 20.46 -8.23 -7.71
N LYS A 65 21.33 -8.50 -8.69
CA LYS A 65 20.93 -8.86 -10.06
C LYS A 65 20.18 -10.20 -10.14
N THR A 66 20.31 -11.09 -9.16
CA THR A 66 19.54 -12.34 -9.13
C THR A 66 18.08 -12.12 -8.73
N ILE A 67 17.74 -10.97 -8.14
CA ILE A 67 16.38 -10.61 -7.77
C ILE A 67 15.60 -10.29 -9.05
N LYS A 68 14.68 -11.19 -9.43
CA LYS A 68 13.83 -11.05 -10.64
C LYS A 68 12.51 -10.32 -10.42
N ASP A 69 12.33 -9.72 -9.24
CA ASP A 69 11.10 -9.01 -8.91
C ASP A 69 11.04 -7.69 -9.70
N LYS A 70 10.01 -7.57 -10.55
CA LYS A 70 9.77 -6.38 -11.37
C LYS A 70 9.37 -5.15 -10.54
N ASN A 71 8.94 -5.36 -9.31
CA ASN A 71 8.57 -4.29 -8.38
C ASN A 71 9.77 -3.80 -7.56
N ILE A 72 10.97 -4.36 -7.75
CA ILE A 72 12.19 -3.94 -7.05
C ILE A 72 13.10 -3.17 -8.02
N LYS A 73 13.44 -1.93 -7.67
CA LYS A 73 14.42 -1.12 -8.40
C LYS A 73 15.66 -0.91 -7.55
N VAL A 74 16.78 -1.44 -8.01
CA VAL A 74 18.10 -1.27 -7.38
C VAL A 74 18.75 0.00 -7.92
N ILE A 75 19.25 0.85 -7.02
CA ILE A 75 19.94 2.10 -7.34
C ILE A 75 21.32 2.06 -6.67
N LEU A 76 22.37 2.10 -7.48
CA LEU A 76 23.75 2.17 -7.00
C LEU A 76 24.14 3.64 -6.82
N LEU A 77 24.70 3.97 -5.67
CA LEU A 77 25.14 5.30 -5.29
C LEU A 77 26.66 5.25 -5.03
N ASP A 78 27.46 5.82 -5.92
CA ASP A 78 28.91 5.85 -5.73
C ASP A 78 29.29 6.89 -4.68
N ILE A 79 29.98 6.47 -3.63
CA ILE A 79 30.44 7.35 -2.55
C ILE A 79 31.64 8.21 -2.94
N THR A 80 32.20 8.06 -4.14
CA THR A 80 33.16 9.04 -4.67
C THR A 80 32.48 10.35 -5.05
N ASP A 81 31.18 10.32 -5.37
CA ASP A 81 30.38 11.52 -5.57
C ASP A 81 30.08 12.21 -4.24
N LYS A 82 30.27 13.53 -4.20
CA LYS A 82 30.14 14.33 -2.97
C LYS A 82 28.74 14.22 -2.34
N ASP A 83 27.69 14.24 -3.15
CA ASP A 83 26.31 14.22 -2.67
C ASP A 83 25.96 12.85 -2.07
N ASN A 84 26.40 11.77 -2.72
CA ASN A 84 26.22 10.41 -2.22
C ASN A 84 27.03 10.17 -0.95
N TYR A 85 28.26 10.67 -0.89
CA TYR A 85 29.10 10.59 0.31
C TYR A 85 28.46 11.30 1.52
N ALA A 86 27.86 12.47 1.30
CA ALA A 86 27.17 13.19 2.37
C ALA A 86 25.99 12.38 2.92
N ASN A 87 25.22 11.73 2.06
CA ASN A 87 24.13 10.84 2.46
C ASN A 87 24.65 9.59 3.18
N PHE A 88 25.70 8.96 2.63
CA PHE A 88 26.38 7.81 3.24
C PHE A 88 26.85 8.12 4.66
N SER A 89 27.56 9.24 4.86
CA SER A 89 28.10 9.61 6.18
C SER A 89 26.97 9.83 7.20
N LYS A 90 25.87 10.49 6.80
CA LYS A 90 24.69 10.67 7.65
C LYS A 90 24.06 9.33 8.05
N ILE A 91 23.94 8.39 7.13
CA ILE A 91 23.36 7.06 7.40
C ILE A 91 24.26 6.28 8.36
N VAL A 92 25.57 6.30 8.12
CA VAL A 92 26.55 5.62 8.97
C VAL A 92 26.51 6.18 10.39
N GLU A 93 26.48 7.50 10.54
CA GLU A 93 26.41 8.17 11.83
C GLU A 93 25.08 7.90 12.55
N LYS A 94 23.95 8.04 11.84
CA LYS A 94 22.62 7.82 12.40
C LYS A 94 22.43 6.39 12.93
N ASN A 95 22.99 5.40 12.25
CA ASN A 95 22.82 3.99 12.57
C ASN A 95 24.03 3.40 13.32
N ASN A 96 25.01 4.24 13.69
CA ASN A 96 26.25 3.84 14.37
C ASN A 96 26.98 2.68 13.65
N LEU A 97 27.06 2.77 12.32
CA LEU A 97 27.70 1.76 11.47
C LEU A 97 29.19 2.04 11.29
N SER A 98 29.92 1.06 10.76
CA SER A 98 31.28 1.28 10.27
C SER A 98 31.25 1.99 8.91
N LYS A 99 32.22 2.89 8.66
CA LYS A 99 32.40 3.58 7.37
C LYS A 99 33.02 2.63 6.33
N VAL A 100 32.25 1.64 5.89
CA VAL A 100 32.65 0.63 4.91
C VAL A 100 31.60 0.50 3.81
N THR A 101 32.00 0.05 2.63
CA THR A 101 31.11 -0.28 1.51
C THR A 101 31.12 -1.79 1.25
N PRO A 102 30.02 -2.39 0.77
CA PRO A 102 28.74 -1.74 0.48
C PRO A 102 27.87 -1.49 1.72
N ILE A 103 26.94 -0.53 1.62
CA ILE A 103 25.81 -0.39 2.56
C ILE A 103 24.52 -0.40 1.74
N THR A 104 23.62 -1.32 2.07
CA THR A 104 22.33 -1.52 1.39
C THR A 104 21.19 -1.06 2.31
N LEU A 105 20.25 -0.26 1.79
CA LEU A 105 19.06 0.23 2.48
C LEU A 105 17.78 -0.12 1.73
#